data_AF-A0A938VMM6-F1
#
_entry.id   AF-A0A938VMM6-F1
#
_cell.length_a   1.000
_cell.length_b   1.000
_cell.length_c   1.000
_cell.angle_alpha   90.00
_cell.angle_beta   90.00
_cell.angle_gamma   90.00
#
_symmetry.space_group_name_H-M   'P 1'
#
loop_
_entity.id
_entity.type
_entity.pdbx_description
1 polymer ?
#
loop_
_entity_poly.entity_id
_entity_poly.type
_entity_poly.pdbx_seq_one_letter_code
_entity_poly.pdbx_strand_id
1 'polypeptide(L)' 'MKSYRKELSFNLPARRGFLNITPQVEEALHESGIQEGLVLVNASLS' A
#
# COMPACT_ATOMS: atom_id res chain seq x y z
N MET A 1 7.06 -18.91 6.02
CA MET A 1 6.11 -17.78 6.06
C MET A 1 6.65 -16.71 5.14
N LYS A 2 5.92 -16.36 4.06
CA LYS A 2 6.34 -15.29 3.15
C LYS A 2 5.87 -13.95 3.72
N SER A 3 6.74 -12.94 3.69
CA SER A 3 6.39 -11.56 4.01
C SER A 3 6.77 -10.67 2.83
N TYR A 4 5.99 -9.62 2.61
CA TYR A 4 6.20 -8.65 1.56
C TYR A 4 5.93 -7.25 2.14
N ARG A 5 6.77 -6.28 1.77
CA ARG A 5 6.65 -4.88 2.21
C ARG A 5 6.90 -3.97 1.01
N LYS A 6 5.97 -3.04 0.78
CA LYS A 6 6.07 -1.96 -0.21
C LYS A 6 5.76 -0.64 0.48
N GLU A 7 6.55 0.38 0.20
CA GLU A 7 6.28 1.73 0.66
C GLU A 7 5.65 2.53 -0.48
N LEU A 8 4.57 3.24 -0.17
CA LEU A 8 3.86 4.07 -1.12
C LEU A 8 4.04 5.53 -0.72
N SER A 9 4.70 6.31 -1.58
CA SER A 9 4.91 7.74 -1.37
C SER A 9 3.90 8.53 -2.18
N PHE A 10 3.25 9.50 -1.53
CA PHE A 10 2.25 10.35 -2.16
C PHE A 10 2.57 11.82 -1.90
N ASN A 11 2.51 12.64 -2.94
CA ASN A 11 2.59 14.09 -2.83
C ASN A 11 1.24 14.67 -3.26
N LEU A 12 0.43 15.08 -2.29
CA LEU A 12 -0.83 15.76 -2.59
C LEU A 12 -0.57 17.27 -2.75
N PRO A 13 -1.07 17.90 -3.82
CA PRO A 13 -0.85 19.33 -4.08
C PRO A 13 -1.55 20.23 -3.06
N ALA A 14 -2.50 19.69 -2.29
CA ALA A 14 -3.23 20.40 -1.25
C ALA A 14 -2.89 19.84 0.14
N ARG A 15 -2.97 20.71 1.16
CA ARG A 15 -2.73 20.34 2.57
C ARG A 15 -3.62 19.18 3.05
N ARG A 16 -4.80 19.01 2.45
CA ARG A 16 -5.74 17.91 2.74
C ARG A 16 -6.37 17.43 1.44
N GLY A 17 -6.52 16.13 1.31
CA GLY A 17 -7.20 15.48 0.20
C GLY A 17 -7.39 14.01 0.48
N PHE A 18 -8.27 13.38 -0.29
CA PHE A 18 -8.46 11.94 -0.29
C PHE A 18 -7.82 11.36 -1.56
N LEU A 19 -7.05 10.29 -1.40
CA LEU A 19 -6.48 9.54 -2.50
C LEU A 19 -6.97 8.10 -2.39
N ASN A 20 -7.53 7.58 -3.48
CA ASN A 20 -7.86 6.16 -3.55
C ASN A 20 -6.57 5.37 -3.83
N ILE A 21 -6.18 4.50 -2.89
CA ILE A 21 -4.97 3.68 -2.97
C ILE A 21 -5.23 2.19 -3.26
N THR A 22 -6.49 1.79 -3.48
CA THR A 22 -6.84 0.41 -3.81
C THR A 22 -6.00 -0.18 -4.95
N PRO A 23 -5.77 0.51 -6.10
CA PRO A 23 -5.00 -0.11 -7.19
C PRO A 23 -3.53 -0.35 -6.83
N GLN A 24 -2.90 0.51 -6.01
CA GLN A 24 -1.53 0.30 -5.55
C GLN A 24 -1.42 -0.87 -4.57
N VAL A 25 -2.45 -1.08 -3.74
CA VAL A 25 -2.52 -2.22 -2.81
C VAL A 25 -2.75 -3.53 -3.59
N GLU A 26 -3.59 -3.53 -4.63
CA GLU A 26 -3.79 -4.69 -5.49
C GLU A 26 -2.52 -5.09 -6.25
N GLU A 27 -1.77 -4.11 -6.77
CA GLU A 27 -0.46 -4.35 -7.38
C GLU A 27 0.52 -4.96 -6.39
N ALA A 28 0.60 -4.42 -5.16
CA ALA A 28 1.43 -4.95 -4.09
C ALA A 28 1.05 -6.40 -3.72
N LEU A 29 -0.24 -6.72 -3.69
CA LEU A 29 -0.75 -8.08 -3.48
C LEU A 29 -0.30 -9.02 -4.60
N HIS A 30 -0.44 -8.60 -5.85
CA HIS A 30 -0.02 -9.39 -7.01
C HIS A 30 1.49 -9.64 -7.01
N GLU A 31 2.30 -8.61 -6.76
CA GLU A 31 3.76 -8.70 -6.63
C GLU A 31 4.21 -9.59 -5.47
N SER A 32 3.45 -9.61 -4.36
CA SER A 32 3.78 -10.43 -3.19
C SER A 32 3.70 -11.94 -3.45
N GLY A 33 2.88 -12.37 -4.40
CA GLY A 33 2.58 -13.77 -4.68
C GLY A 33 1.96 -14.54 -3.50
N ILE A 34 1.41 -13.83 -2.51
CA ILE A 34 0.69 -14.41 -1.37
C ILE A 34 -0.76 -14.68 -1.82
N GLN A 35 -1.19 -15.94 -1.77
CA GLN A 35 -2.54 -16.34 -2.19
C GLN A 35 -3.56 -16.27 -1.04
N GLU A 36 -3.13 -16.60 0.19
CA GLU A 36 -3.96 -16.53 1.39
C GLU A 36 -3.17 -15.88 2.52
N GLY A 37 -3.76 -14.90 3.21
CA GLY A 37 -3.09 -14.16 4.27
C GLY A 37 -3.84 -12.89 4.67
N LEU A 38 -3.11 -11.99 5.33
CA LEU A 38 -3.59 -10.69 5.78
C LEU A 38 -2.68 -9.59 5.23
N VAL A 39 -3.25 -8.43 4.91
CA VAL A 39 -2.51 -7.22 4.54
C VAL A 39 -2.75 -6.13 5.58
N LEU A 40 -1.65 -5.54 6.06
CA LEU A 40 -1.68 -4.35 6.90
C LEU A 40 -1.34 -3.13 6.03
N VAL A 41 -2.20 -2.12 6.07
CA VAL A 41 -1.96 -0.81 5.45
C VAL A 41 -1.97 0.23 6.55
N ASN A 42 -0.85 0.92 6.74
CA ASN A 42 -0.72 1.98 7.73
C ASN A 42 -0.05 3.23 7.12
N ALA A 43 -0.41 4.39 7.64
CA ALA A 43 0.33 5.62 7.36
C ALA A 43 1.62 5.64 8.19
N SER A 44 2.71 6.03 7.55
CA SER A 44 4.02 6.24 8.16
C SER A 44 4.54 7.60 7.66
N LEU A 45 4.94 8.48 8.57
CA LEU A 45 5.80 9.60 8.19
C LEU A 45 7.24 9.07 8.21
N SER A 46 7.82 8.87 7.03
CA SER A 46 9.26 8.68 6.87
C SER A 46 9.91 9.93 6.31
#